data_AF-A0A7S2BV31-F1
#
_entry.id   AF-A0A7S2BV31-F1
#
_cell.length_a   1.000
_cell.length_b   1.000
_cell.length_c   1.000
_cell.angle_alpha   90.00
_cell.angle_beta   90.00
_cell.angle_gamma   90.00
#
_symmetry.space_group_name_H-M   'P 1'
#
loop_
_entity.id
_entity.type
_entity.pdbx_description
1 polymer ?
#
loop_
_entity_poly.entity_id
_entity_poly.type
_entity_poly.pdbx_seq_one_letter_code
_entity_poly.pdbx_strand_id
1 'polypeptide(L)'
;FIIAEGEDIPPPIKSFKDMRFPQPVIDALSNNGIKRPTPIQVQGIPVALSGRDMIGIAFTGSGKTITFCLPMIMLALEEEKKLSIEGGEGPFGICLCPSRELARQTWEVIDRYCEA
;
A
#
# COMPACT_ATOMS: atom_id res chain seq x y z
N PHE A 1 -19.13 2.75 5.11
CA PHE A 1 -19.47 3.46 3.86
C PHE A 1 -18.26 4.28 3.43
N ILE A 2 -18.03 4.44 2.13
CA ILE A 2 -16.90 5.22 1.56
C ILE A 2 -17.54 6.31 0.72
N ILE A 3 -17.04 7.53 0.86
CA ILE A 3 -17.34 8.64 -0.04
C ILE A 3 -16.09 8.84 -0.88
N ALA A 4 -16.26 8.95 -2.19
CA ALA A 4 -15.18 9.21 -3.13
C ALA A 4 -15.59 10.35 -4.05
N GLU A 5 -14.67 11.29 -4.26
CA GLU A 5 -14.86 12.49 -5.07
C GLU A 5 -13.70 12.60 -6.07
N GLY A 6 -13.98 13.14 -7.26
CA GLY A 6 -13.01 13.28 -8.35
C GLY A 6 -13.50 12.68 -9.68
N GLU A 7 -12.71 12.87 -10.73
CA GLU A 7 -12.99 12.35 -12.07
C GLU A 7 -12.37 10.96 -12.27
N ASP A 8 -13.05 10.09 -13.02
CA ASP A 8 -12.60 8.75 -13.40
C ASP A 8 -12.03 7.94 -12.25
N ILE A 9 -12.77 7.88 -11.13
CA ILE A 9 -12.36 7.15 -9.93
C ILE A 9 -12.30 5.65 -10.26
N PRO A 10 -11.15 4.97 -10.06
CA PRO A 10 -11.05 3.53 -10.28
C PRO A 10 -12.08 2.73 -9.47
N PRO A 11 -12.63 1.64 -10.03
CA PRO A 11 -13.65 0.86 -9.36
C PRO A 11 -13.10 0.25 -8.05
N PRO A 12 -13.91 0.23 -6.97
CA PRO A 12 -13.50 -0.35 -5.71
C PRO A 12 -13.27 -1.86 -5.82
N ILE A 13 -12.21 -2.37 -5.22
CA ILE A 13 -11.87 -3.81 -5.21
C ILE A 13 -12.09 -4.38 -3.81
N LYS A 14 -12.92 -5.43 -3.71
CA LYS A 14 -13.40 -5.96 -2.41
C LYS A 14 -12.56 -7.11 -1.85
N SER A 15 -11.52 -7.56 -2.55
CA SER A 15 -10.62 -8.61 -2.09
C SER A 15 -9.17 -8.29 -2.46
N PHE A 16 -8.21 -8.66 -1.60
CA PHE A 16 -6.79 -8.49 -1.90
C PHE A 16 -6.34 -9.34 -3.09
N LYS A 17 -6.99 -10.49 -3.32
CA LYS A 17 -6.72 -11.36 -4.45
C LYS A 17 -7.02 -10.67 -5.79
N ASP A 18 -8.13 -9.94 -5.84
CA ASP A 18 -8.54 -9.21 -7.05
C ASP A 18 -7.71 -7.93 -7.28
N MET A 19 -6.99 -7.45 -6.26
CA MET A 19 -6.02 -6.34 -6.38
C MET A 19 -4.71 -6.77 -7.05
N ARG A 20 -4.55 -8.06 -7.39
CA ARG A 20 -3.40 -8.64 -8.11
C ARG A 20 -2.06 -8.48 -7.37
N PHE A 21 -2.09 -8.48 -6.04
CA PHE A 21 -0.85 -8.59 -5.26
C PHE A 21 -0.20 -9.98 -5.43
N PRO A 22 1.13 -10.08 -5.33
CA PRO A 22 1.84 -11.36 -5.29
C PRO A 22 1.32 -12.25 -4.15
N GLN A 23 1.34 -13.57 -4.36
CA GLN A 23 0.86 -14.53 -3.37
C GLN A 23 1.54 -14.39 -1.99
N PRO A 24 2.87 -14.14 -1.88
CA PRO A 24 3.51 -13.94 -0.59
C PRO A 24 2.93 -12.77 0.22
N VAL A 25 2.60 -11.66 -0.46
CA VAL A 25 1.94 -10.50 0.18
C VAL A 25 0.54 -10.85 0.66
N ILE A 26 -0.23 -11.61 -0.12
CA ILE A 26 -1.57 -12.08 0.26
C ILE A 26 -1.49 -13.00 1.49
N ASP A 27 -0.51 -13.90 1.52
CA ASP A 27 -0.28 -14.81 2.64
C ASP A 27 0.17 -14.05 3.89
N ALA A 28 1.06 -13.08 3.75
CA ALA A 28 1.47 -12.20 4.83
C ALA A 28 0.28 -11.41 5.42
N LEU A 29 -0.58 -10.84 4.57
CA LEU A 29 -1.81 -10.19 5.03
C LEU A 29 -2.68 -11.15 5.86
N SER A 30 -2.90 -12.36 5.35
CA SER A 30 -3.68 -13.40 6.02
C SER A 30 -3.08 -13.82 7.37
N ASN A 31 -1.75 -14.04 7.42
CA ASN A 31 -1.00 -14.40 8.62
C ASN A 31 -1.05 -13.31 9.69
N ASN A 32 -1.20 -12.04 9.28
CA ASN A 32 -1.40 -10.90 10.17
C ASN A 32 -2.89 -10.67 10.54
N GLY A 33 -3.78 -11.60 10.21
CA GLY A 33 -5.21 -11.52 10.51
C GLY A 33 -6.01 -10.61 9.58
N ILE A 34 -5.40 -10.08 8.52
CA ILE A 34 -6.01 -9.14 7.57
C ILE A 34 -6.61 -9.93 6.40
N LYS A 35 -7.80 -10.48 6.61
CA LYS A 35 -8.47 -11.36 5.64
C LYS A 35 -9.25 -10.61 4.55
N ARG A 36 -9.67 -9.37 4.83
CA ARG A 36 -10.48 -8.55 3.92
C ARG A 36 -10.00 -7.10 3.98
N PRO A 37 -10.02 -6.38 2.85
CA PRO A 37 -9.63 -4.98 2.84
C PRO A 37 -10.63 -4.14 3.65
N THR A 38 -10.11 -3.18 4.40
CA THR A 38 -10.91 -2.15 5.08
C THR A 38 -11.49 -1.17 4.06
N PRO A 39 -12.49 -0.34 4.42
CA PRO A 39 -13.08 0.62 3.49
C PRO A 39 -12.05 1.53 2.79
N ILE A 40 -11.08 2.08 3.52
CA ILE A 40 -10.04 2.93 2.90
C ILE A 40 -9.15 2.14 1.92
N GLN A 41 -8.93 0.85 2.17
CA GLN A 41 -8.14 -0.02 1.29
C GLN A 41 -8.92 -0.41 0.03
N VAL A 42 -10.22 -0.69 0.15
CA VAL A 42 -11.11 -1.07 -0.96
C VAL A 42 -11.09 -0.04 -2.08
N GLN A 43 -11.10 1.25 -1.74
CA GLN A 43 -11.06 2.34 -2.72
C GLN A 43 -9.64 2.88 -2.93
N GLY A 44 -8.86 2.98 -1.86
CA GLY A 44 -7.55 3.64 -1.92
C GLY A 44 -6.49 2.83 -2.66
N ILE A 45 -6.44 1.52 -2.46
CA ILE A 45 -5.42 0.70 -3.15
C ILE A 45 -5.58 0.77 -4.68
N PRO A 46 -6.77 0.59 -5.27
CA PRO A 46 -6.96 0.74 -6.72
C PRO A 46 -6.58 2.13 -7.25
N VAL A 47 -6.88 3.19 -6.51
CA VAL A 47 -6.51 4.57 -6.87
C VAL A 47 -4.99 4.74 -6.87
N ALA A 48 -4.30 4.30 -5.82
CA ALA A 48 -2.85 4.38 -5.73
C ALA A 48 -2.15 3.54 -6.80
N LEU A 49 -2.62 2.32 -7.06
CA LEU A 49 -2.09 1.45 -8.12
C LEU A 49 -2.33 2.00 -9.53
N SER A 50 -3.32 2.90 -9.71
CA SER A 50 -3.56 3.59 -10.99
C SER A 50 -2.63 4.78 -11.22
N GLY A 51 -1.74 5.10 -10.27
CA GLY A 51 -0.83 6.26 -10.36
C GLY A 51 -1.51 7.61 -10.14
N ARG A 52 -2.70 7.62 -9.53
CA ARG A 52 -3.46 8.84 -9.22
C ARG A 52 -3.08 9.37 -7.84
N ASP A 53 -2.96 10.69 -7.75
CA ASP A 53 -2.90 11.38 -6.46
C ASP A 53 -4.20 11.17 -5.67
N MET A 54 -4.07 11.08 -4.36
CA MET A 54 -5.19 10.80 -3.46
C MET A 54 -5.09 11.60 -2.17
N ILE A 55 -6.23 12.16 -1.75
CA ILE A 55 -6.43 12.65 -0.38
C ILE A 55 -7.20 11.58 0.40
N GLY A 56 -6.54 10.93 1.37
CA GLY A 56 -7.16 9.91 2.22
C GLY A 56 -7.60 10.47 3.57
N ILE A 57 -8.90 10.73 3.75
CA ILE A 57 -9.47 11.15 5.03
C ILE A 57 -9.85 9.91 5.85
N ALA A 58 -8.98 9.51 6.78
CA ALA A 58 -9.19 8.32 7.59
C ALA A 58 -8.52 8.40 8.97
N PHE A 59 -9.18 7.86 10.00
CA PHE A 59 -8.67 7.85 11.37
C PHE A 59 -7.60 6.76 11.58
N THR A 60 -6.92 6.77 12.73
CA THR A 60 -5.94 5.73 13.10
C THR A 60 -6.63 4.39 13.33
N GLY A 61 -6.07 3.28 12.84
CA GLY A 61 -6.73 1.96 12.87
C GLY A 61 -7.68 1.69 11.70
N SER A 62 -7.90 2.66 10.80
CA SER A 62 -8.67 2.48 9.56
C SER A 62 -8.02 1.56 8.52
N GLY A 63 -6.73 1.23 8.69
CA GLY A 63 -5.94 0.49 7.69
C GLY A 63 -5.25 1.37 6.64
N LYS A 64 -5.20 2.70 6.84
CA LYS A 64 -4.57 3.65 5.91
C LYS A 64 -3.09 3.36 5.64
N THR A 65 -2.34 2.83 6.61
CA THR A 65 -0.90 2.54 6.44
C THR A 65 -0.64 1.56 5.30
N ILE A 66 -1.34 0.43 5.29
CA ILE A 66 -1.24 -0.57 4.20
C ILE A 66 -1.69 0.01 2.86
N THR A 67 -2.63 0.96 2.88
CA THR A 67 -3.19 1.57 1.67
C THR A 67 -2.13 2.33 0.87
N PHE A 68 -1.15 2.96 1.52
CA PHE A 68 -0.04 3.62 0.83
C PHE A 68 1.24 2.76 0.80
N CYS A 69 1.48 1.88 1.78
CA CYS A 69 2.68 1.04 1.80
C CYS A 69 2.67 -0.03 0.70
N LEU A 70 1.59 -0.79 0.53
CA LEU A 70 1.59 -1.90 -0.44
C LEU A 70 1.78 -1.43 -1.88
N PRO A 71 1.07 -0.39 -2.38
CA PRO A 71 1.35 0.14 -3.73
C PRO A 71 2.80 0.59 -3.90
N MET A 72 3.39 1.24 -2.88
CA MET A 72 4.79 1.67 -2.91
C MET A 72 5.76 0.48 -3.02
N ILE A 73 5.53 -0.59 -2.26
CA ILE A 73 6.34 -1.82 -2.33
C ILE A 73 6.18 -2.49 -3.70
N MET A 74 4.97 -2.52 -4.26
CA MET A 74 4.74 -3.10 -5.59
C MET A 74 5.46 -2.31 -6.68
N LEU A 75 5.48 -0.98 -6.60
CA LEU A 75 6.25 -0.14 -7.53
C LEU A 75 7.75 -0.43 -7.42
N ALA A 76 8.30 -0.48 -6.22
CA ALA A 76 9.72 -0.81 -6.04
C ALA A 76 10.07 -2.22 -6.56
N LEU A 77 9.19 -3.21 -6.32
CA LEU A 77 9.36 -4.58 -6.82
C LEU A 77 9.30 -4.65 -8.36
N GLU A 78 8.41 -3.87 -8.98
CA GLU A 78 8.31 -3.77 -10.43
C GLU A 78 9.61 -3.19 -11.03
N GLU A 79 10.17 -2.14 -10.43
CA GLU A 79 11.41 -1.53 -10.89
C GLU A 79 12.61 -2.48 -10.71
N GLU A 80 12.77 -3.14 -9.56
CA GLU A 80 13.80 -4.16 -9.31
C GLU A 80 13.76 -5.31 -10.33
N LYS A 81 12.55 -5.72 -10.75
CA LYS A 81 12.37 -6.77 -11.76
C LYS A 81 12.75 -6.33 -13.17
N LYS A 82 12.61 -5.03 -13.49
CA LYS A 82 13.00 -4.49 -14.79
C LYS A 82 14.51 -4.31 -14.88
N LEU A 83 15.12 -3.81 -13.82
CA LEU A 83 16.55 -3.61 -13.69
C LEU A 83 16.91 -3.71 -12.21
N SER A 84 17.91 -4.54 -11.89
CA SER A 84 18.39 -4.68 -10.52
C SER A 84 18.83 -3.34 -9.97
N ILE A 85 18.28 -2.96 -8.80
CA ILE A 85 18.57 -1.69 -8.14
C ILE A 85 19.97 -1.77 -7.55
N GLU A 86 20.85 -0.87 -7.99
CA GLU A 86 22.23 -0.82 -7.52
C GLU A 86 22.40 0.07 -6.26
N GLY A 87 23.53 -0.11 -5.57
CA GLY A 87 23.87 0.70 -4.40
C GLY A 87 23.95 2.18 -4.73
N GLY A 88 23.07 2.99 -4.15
CA GLY A 88 22.97 4.43 -4.39
C GLY A 88 21.78 4.83 -5.25
N GLU A 89 21.04 3.87 -5.82
CA GLU A 89 19.80 4.13 -6.53
C GLU A 89 18.60 4.21 -5.58
N GLY A 90 17.77 5.24 -5.75
CA GLY A 90 16.58 5.49 -4.94
C GLY A 90 16.60 6.81 -4.14
N PRO A 91 15.59 7.03 -3.28
CA PRO A 91 14.48 6.11 -2.99
C PRO A 91 13.39 6.10 -4.09
N PHE A 92 12.78 4.95 -4.34
CA PHE A 92 11.63 4.79 -5.25
C PHE A 92 10.30 5.23 -4.63
N GLY A 93 10.26 5.37 -3.30
CA GLY A 93 9.11 5.84 -2.56
C GLY A 93 9.53 6.50 -1.25
N ILE A 94 8.82 7.56 -0.86
CA ILE A 94 9.08 8.32 0.36
C ILE A 94 7.79 8.42 1.17
N CYS A 95 7.86 8.08 2.45
CA CYS A 95 6.79 8.31 3.42
C CYS A 95 7.22 9.34 4.46
N LEU A 96 6.57 10.50 4.49
CA LEU A 96 6.84 11.55 5.46
C LEU A 96 5.92 11.40 6.68
N CYS A 97 6.51 11.33 7.86
CA CYS A 97 5.81 11.16 9.13
C CYS A 97 6.06 12.35 10.06
N PRO A 98 5.08 12.75 10.90
CA PRO A 98 5.21 13.87 11.84
C PRO A 98 6.06 13.53 13.08
N SER A 99 6.35 12.25 13.34
CA SER A 99 7.15 11.82 14.47
C SER A 99 8.02 10.62 14.13
N ARG A 100 9.14 10.46 14.86
CA ARG A 100 10.05 9.31 14.73
C ARG A 100 9.35 7.99 15.05
N GLU A 101 8.47 7.99 16.04
CA GLU A 101 7.73 6.78 16.43
C GLU A 101 6.78 6.34 15.31
N LEU A 102 6.06 7.27 14.67
CA LEU A 102 5.19 6.91 13.55
C LEU A 102 5.99 6.46 12.32
N ALA A 103 7.15 7.07 12.08
CA ALA A 103 8.06 6.62 11.03
C ALA A 103 8.53 5.18 11.27
N ARG A 104 8.93 4.85 12.50
CA ARG A 104 9.35 3.52 12.92
C ARG A 104 8.24 2.49 12.74
N GLN A 105 7.03 2.78 13.21
CA GLN A 105 5.86 1.91 13.05
C GLN A 105 5.51 1.68 11.57
N THR A 106 5.63 2.72 10.74
CA THR A 106 5.38 2.60 9.29
C THR A 106 6.44 1.77 8.60
N TRP A 107 7.72 1.95 8.98
CA TRP A 107 8.83 1.15 8.48
C TRP A 107 8.67 -0.33 8.82
N GLU A 108 8.29 -0.68 10.05
CA GLU A 108 8.02 -2.08 10.45
C GLU A 108 6.91 -2.73 9.62
N VAL A 109 5.93 -1.95 9.15
CA VAL A 109 4.90 -2.44 8.24
C VAL A 109 5.49 -2.70 6.86
N ILE A 110 6.34 -1.82 6.35
CA ILE A 110 6.99 -1.99 5.04
C ILE A 110 7.89 -3.23 5.07
N ASP A 111 8.79 -3.30 6.05
CA ASP A 111 9.78 -4.36 6.22
C ASP A 111 9.13 -5.75 6.24
N ARG A 112 8.05 -5.89 7.00
CA ARG A 112 7.26 -7.13 7.08
C ARG A 112 6.76 -7.65 5.72
N TYR A 113 6.35 -6.76 4.83
CA TYR A 113 5.84 -7.17 3.51
C TYR A 113 6.95 -7.32 2.47
N CYS A 114 8.14 -6.76 2.71
CA CYS A 114 9.33 -7.01 1.90
C CYS A 114 9.97 -8.37 2.24
N GLU A 115 9.85 -8.83 3.49
CA GLU A 115 10.35 -10.15 3.94
C GLU A 115 9.40 -11.32 3.63
N ALA A 116 8.21 -11.04 3.09
CA ALA A 116 7.17 -12.03 2.79
C ALA A 116 7.45 -12.81 1.49
#